data_AF-A0A933JRB1-F1
#
_entry.id   AF-A0A933JRB1-F1
#
_cell.length_a   1.000
_cell.length_b   1.000
_cell.length_c   1.000
_cell.angle_alpha   90.00
_cell.angle_beta   90.00
_cell.angle_gamma   90.00
#
_symmetry.space_group_name_H-M   'P 1'
#
loop_
_entity.id
_entity.type
_entity.pdbx_description
1 polymer ?
#
loop_
_entity_poly.entity_id
_entity_poly.type
_entity_poly.pdbx_seq_one_letter_code
_entity_poly.pdbx_strand_id
1 'polypeptide(L)'
;MRAALALCFVTSVSCGSDPLPEAGPPFDFVRADTGDPISAAELADATDLYVDLLERTKFLRTASKFAHGYPDRPDRPGFATWWSGVRVHREGHKLTFLHSNDGADNNGLRTAPFLETACYAFKLFHDPQDEAFIRRMVRGFGSWISAMERTSAPNAPVLMTRAFYPENLTYEDHGLEITIDYSLNRPGLDNGATEYVHIPDNPSWGDIYVKNKRSKDDIGHMLLALAELETCKSELSAEAQAEIDEVMSLYEAWSRQVEDDGFKIKTYDKNLDLWIPTESLAIFVQTLDAECDAMLTLKLVGRGSSGGKRCGNGITDSDALFSELNDNNRHIFWSFHQASALWSVRRGELDQARALVEGMGTRMDDIFSKIENGDLPNFYNAPDFAAFIMRAGFLGVPLTSREIRFVHEQVRQADEGYFSETNLAALAAFDPEAPDGEKSFGLAGPGLDFRTLGLGLGVCATREVNPNTRTLFDCSRMALQ
;
A
#
# COMPACT_ATOMS: atom_id res chain seq x y z
N MET A 1 65.86 -1.31 27.36
CA MET A 1 65.71 -1.53 25.90
C MET A 1 64.46 -2.37 25.71
N ARG A 2 63.32 -1.70 25.52
CA ARG A 2 62.59 -1.48 24.26
C ARG A 2 61.49 -2.53 24.07
N ALA A 3 60.31 -2.13 24.55
CA ALA A 3 59.01 -2.69 24.26
C ALA A 3 58.70 -2.57 22.75
N ALA A 4 58.07 -3.60 22.19
CA ALA A 4 57.49 -3.56 20.86
C ALA A 4 56.04 -3.07 20.97
N LEU A 5 55.82 -1.84 20.53
CA LEU A 5 54.52 -1.20 20.33
C LEU A 5 53.95 -1.75 19.00
N ALA A 6 52.86 -2.49 19.05
CA ALA A 6 52.10 -2.86 17.86
C ALA A 6 51.19 -1.67 17.49
N LEU A 7 51.54 -1.02 16.38
CA LEU A 7 50.78 0.08 15.79
C LEU A 7 49.59 -0.54 15.01
N CYS A 8 48.39 -0.51 15.59
CA CYS A 8 47.17 -0.72 14.81
C CYS A 8 46.92 0.54 13.97
N PHE A 9 47.08 0.41 12.65
CA PHE A 9 46.57 1.39 11.71
C PHE A 9 45.04 1.37 11.77
N VAL A 10 44.47 2.39 12.39
CA VAL A 10 43.06 2.76 12.21
C VAL A 10 42.95 3.31 10.80
N THR A 11 42.48 2.48 9.87
CA THR A 11 41.97 2.99 8.59
C THR A 11 40.71 3.78 8.92
N SER A 12 40.79 5.10 8.76
CA SER A 12 39.65 6.00 8.79
C SER A 12 38.60 5.50 7.81
N VAL A 13 37.50 4.97 8.33
CA VAL A 13 36.26 4.83 7.57
C VAL A 13 35.84 6.24 7.23
N SER A 14 35.98 6.60 5.96
CA SER A 14 35.36 7.79 5.39
C SER A 14 33.86 7.66 5.65
N CYS A 15 33.29 8.56 6.45
CA CYS A 15 31.85 8.81 6.45
C CYS A 15 31.49 9.37 5.07
N GLY A 16 31.32 8.46 4.10
CA GLY A 16 30.67 8.78 2.84
C GLY A 16 29.22 9.06 3.16
N SER A 17 28.80 10.31 2.98
CA SER A 17 27.42 10.58 2.60
C SER A 17 27.22 9.86 1.27
N ASP A 18 26.66 8.65 1.29
CA ASP A 18 26.27 8.03 0.04
C ASP A 18 25.28 8.98 -0.65
N PRO A 19 25.56 9.41 -1.89
CA PRO A 19 24.61 10.22 -2.63
C PRO A 19 23.31 9.44 -2.78
N LEU A 20 22.19 10.17 -2.91
CA LEU A 20 20.93 9.59 -3.37
C LEU A 20 21.19 8.61 -4.53
N PRO A 21 20.41 7.52 -4.67
CA PRO A 21 20.59 6.58 -5.77
C PRO A 21 20.76 7.33 -7.10
N GLU A 22 21.83 7.01 -7.84
CA GLU A 22 22.30 7.76 -9.04
C GLU A 22 21.28 7.88 -10.18
N ALA A 23 20.10 7.30 -10.05
CA ALA A 23 19.03 7.40 -11.02
C ALA A 23 17.86 8.16 -10.41
N GLY A 24 17.37 9.17 -11.14
CA GLY A 24 16.04 9.73 -10.99
C GLY A 24 15.10 9.20 -12.09
N PRO A 25 13.92 9.81 -12.29
CA PRO A 25 12.99 9.35 -13.31
C PRO A 25 13.66 9.45 -14.71
N PRO A 26 13.28 8.58 -15.67
CA PRO A 26 13.90 8.52 -17.00
C PRO A 26 13.48 9.68 -17.94
N PHE A 27 13.14 10.82 -17.38
CA PHE A 27 12.73 12.03 -18.08
C PHE A 27 13.06 13.27 -17.23
N ASP A 28 13.30 14.39 -17.90
CA ASP A 28 13.54 15.66 -17.23
C ASP A 28 12.22 16.31 -16.80
N PHE A 29 12.12 16.60 -15.50
CA PHE A 29 11.10 17.46 -14.93
C PHE A 29 11.73 18.33 -13.85
N VAL A 30 11.59 19.64 -13.99
CA VAL A 30 12.07 20.64 -13.04
C VAL A 30 10.88 21.45 -12.57
N ARG A 31 10.79 21.67 -11.26
CA ARG A 31 9.78 22.51 -10.63
C ARG A 31 10.46 23.56 -9.78
N ALA A 32 9.96 24.79 -9.83
CA ALA A 32 10.51 25.86 -9.01
C ALA A 32 10.24 25.58 -7.53
N ASP A 33 11.28 25.69 -6.72
CA ASP A 33 11.13 25.59 -5.27
C ASP A 33 10.22 26.72 -4.75
N THR A 34 9.31 26.37 -3.87
CA THR A 34 8.33 27.28 -3.26
C THR A 34 8.34 27.06 -1.74
N GLY A 35 8.19 28.15 -0.99
CA GLY A 35 8.36 28.17 0.47
C GLY A 35 9.79 28.48 0.90
N ASP A 36 10.00 28.74 2.19
CA ASP A 36 11.34 29.02 2.70
C ASP A 36 12.24 27.78 2.54
N PRO A 37 13.53 27.89 2.19
CA PRO A 37 14.39 26.72 2.09
C PRO A 37 14.46 25.93 3.40
N ILE A 38 14.40 24.60 3.33
CA ILE A 38 14.59 23.73 4.50
C ILE A 38 16.05 23.83 4.97
N SER A 39 16.27 24.16 6.24
CA SER A 39 17.63 24.19 6.79
C SER A 39 18.14 22.78 7.07
N ALA A 40 19.47 22.60 7.12
CA ALA A 40 20.05 21.29 7.46
C ALA A 40 19.65 20.80 8.86
N ALA A 41 19.46 21.72 9.83
CA ALA A 41 19.00 21.38 11.17
C ALA A 41 17.53 20.92 11.17
N GLU A 42 16.67 21.66 10.46
CA GLU A 42 15.25 21.32 10.29
C GLU A 42 15.08 19.93 9.65
N LEU A 43 15.87 19.64 8.60
CA LEU A 43 15.86 18.33 7.95
C LEU A 43 16.33 17.21 8.88
N ALA A 44 17.40 17.44 9.65
CA ALA A 44 17.91 16.47 10.60
C ALA A 44 16.88 16.17 11.70
N ASP A 45 16.30 17.21 12.31
CA ASP A 45 15.31 17.06 13.38
C ASP A 45 14.06 16.30 12.90
N ALA A 46 13.56 16.62 11.70
CA ALA A 46 12.43 15.91 11.12
C ALA A 46 12.75 14.44 10.77
N THR A 47 13.98 14.17 10.32
CA THR A 47 14.43 12.80 10.01
C THR A 47 14.56 11.98 11.29
N ASP A 48 15.20 12.52 12.33
CA ASP A 48 15.36 11.85 13.62
C ASP A 48 14.00 11.55 14.26
N LEU A 49 13.07 12.49 14.19
CA LEU A 49 11.70 12.29 14.69
C LEU A 49 10.96 11.19 13.92
N TYR A 50 11.08 11.17 12.59
CA TYR A 50 10.43 10.15 11.76
C TYR A 50 11.00 8.75 12.05
N VAL A 51 12.31 8.64 12.18
CA VAL A 51 13.00 7.40 12.50
C VAL A 51 12.60 6.91 13.91
N ASP A 52 12.66 7.77 14.92
CA ASP A 52 12.23 7.46 16.29
C ASP A 52 10.76 6.99 16.34
N LEU A 53 9.88 7.62 15.54
CA LEU A 53 8.49 7.23 15.41
C LEU A 53 8.32 5.80 14.85
N LEU A 54 9.07 5.43 13.79
CA LEU A 54 9.07 4.08 13.24
C LEU A 54 9.59 3.04 14.25
N GLU A 55 10.64 3.36 14.98
CA GLU A 55 11.23 2.49 15.99
C GLU A 55 10.29 2.25 17.18
N ARG A 56 9.78 3.32 17.77
CA ARG A 56 8.93 3.25 18.98
C ARG A 56 7.59 2.57 18.72
N THR A 57 7.02 2.76 17.52
CA THR A 57 5.83 2.03 17.08
C THR A 57 6.13 0.59 16.66
N LYS A 58 7.41 0.27 16.45
CA LYS A 58 7.89 -0.97 15.85
C LYS A 58 7.16 -1.24 14.53
N PHE A 59 7.02 -0.21 13.71
CA PHE A 59 6.02 -0.10 12.64
C PHE A 59 5.71 -1.41 11.89
N LEU A 60 6.68 -1.96 11.15
CA LEU A 60 6.48 -3.18 10.35
C LEU A 60 6.31 -4.45 11.18
N ARG A 61 6.94 -4.52 12.36
CA ARG A 61 6.76 -5.65 13.29
C ARG A 61 5.37 -5.64 13.91
N THR A 62 4.83 -4.47 14.23
CA THR A 62 3.44 -4.32 14.65
C THR A 62 2.52 -4.67 13.49
N ALA A 63 2.79 -4.16 12.28
CA ALA A 63 1.98 -4.46 11.10
C ALA A 63 1.93 -5.97 10.80
N SER A 64 3.06 -6.68 10.84
CA SER A 64 3.13 -8.10 10.52
C SER A 64 2.38 -9.01 11.51
N LYS A 65 2.22 -8.56 12.76
CA LYS A 65 1.43 -9.23 13.81
C LYS A 65 -0.07 -9.06 13.61
N PHE A 66 -0.53 -7.88 13.22
CA PHE A 66 -1.95 -7.61 12.95
C PHE A 66 -2.40 -8.13 11.58
N ALA A 67 -1.49 -8.18 10.59
CA ALA A 67 -1.77 -8.77 9.29
C ALA A 67 -1.95 -10.29 9.41
N HIS A 68 -3.09 -10.77 8.93
CA HIS A 68 -3.46 -12.18 9.04
C HIS A 68 -4.27 -12.62 7.82
N GLY A 69 -4.55 -13.92 7.73
CA GLY A 69 -5.20 -14.53 6.58
C GLY A 69 -5.25 -16.03 6.80
N TYR A 70 -4.32 -16.74 6.18
CA TYR A 70 -4.10 -18.17 6.40
C TYR A 70 -2.66 -18.42 6.84
N PRO A 71 -2.40 -19.24 7.87
CA PRO A 71 -1.05 -19.52 8.33
C PRO A 71 -0.27 -20.36 7.31
N ASP A 72 1.06 -20.26 7.33
CA ASP A 72 1.92 -21.19 6.60
C ASP A 72 1.72 -22.62 7.13
N ARG A 73 1.55 -23.57 6.21
CA ARG A 73 1.51 -25.01 6.49
C ARG A 73 2.54 -25.74 5.62
N PRO A 74 3.04 -26.93 6.03
CA PRO A 74 4.04 -27.66 5.25
C PRO A 74 3.62 -27.98 3.80
N ASP A 75 2.31 -28.12 3.57
CA ASP A 75 1.71 -28.44 2.27
C ASP A 75 1.18 -27.20 1.52
N ARG A 76 1.17 -26.02 2.16
CA ARG A 76 0.59 -24.82 1.58
C ARG A 76 1.16 -23.54 2.19
N PRO A 77 1.74 -22.64 1.37
CA PRO A 77 2.14 -21.33 1.86
C PRO A 77 0.91 -20.53 2.34
N GLY A 78 1.08 -19.87 3.47
CA GLY A 78 0.10 -18.96 4.05
C GLY A 78 0.12 -17.59 3.37
N PHE A 79 -0.87 -16.77 3.70
CA PHE A 79 -0.96 -15.39 3.23
C PHE A 79 -1.42 -14.45 4.34
N ALA A 80 -1.16 -13.17 4.17
CA ALA A 80 -1.66 -12.13 5.06
C ALA A 80 -2.26 -10.96 4.27
N THR A 81 -3.28 -10.35 4.84
CA THR A 81 -3.85 -9.08 4.39
C THR A 81 -4.04 -8.18 5.60
N TRP A 82 -4.08 -6.87 5.36
CA TRP A 82 -4.52 -5.93 6.38
C TRP A 82 -6.04 -5.76 6.28
N TRP A 83 -6.73 -6.06 7.37
CA TRP A 83 -8.18 -6.17 7.39
C TRP A 83 -8.87 -4.87 7.79
N SER A 84 -10.17 -4.80 7.49
CA SER A 84 -11.11 -3.84 8.08
C SER A 84 -12.20 -4.59 8.84
N GLY A 85 -12.91 -3.91 9.74
CA GLY A 85 -14.03 -4.53 10.48
C GLY A 85 -13.58 -5.60 11.49
N VAL A 86 -12.34 -5.53 11.99
CA VAL A 86 -11.81 -6.50 12.95
C VAL A 86 -11.85 -5.92 14.36
N ARG A 87 -12.44 -6.67 15.29
CA ARG A 87 -12.31 -6.42 16.72
C ARG A 87 -11.29 -7.38 17.30
N VAL A 88 -10.36 -6.84 18.08
CA VAL A 88 -9.34 -7.65 18.76
C VAL A 88 -9.73 -7.77 20.22
N HIS A 89 -9.83 -8.98 20.73
CA HIS A 89 -10.20 -9.25 22.12
C HIS A 89 -9.17 -10.13 22.80
N ARG A 90 -8.73 -9.73 23.99
CA ARG A 90 -7.80 -10.48 24.83
C ARG A 90 -8.52 -11.05 26.05
N GLU A 91 -8.29 -12.34 26.31
CA GLU A 91 -8.73 -13.06 27.50
C GLU A 91 -7.62 -14.00 27.99
N GLY A 92 -6.91 -13.60 29.05
CA GLY A 92 -5.76 -14.33 29.58
C GLY A 92 -4.64 -14.46 28.55
N HIS A 93 -4.34 -15.70 28.15
CA HIS A 93 -3.33 -16.02 27.13
C HIS A 93 -3.94 -16.19 25.73
N LYS A 94 -5.19 -15.76 25.52
CA LYS A 94 -5.88 -15.84 24.24
C LYS A 94 -6.08 -14.47 23.62
N LEU A 95 -5.79 -14.35 22.32
CA LEU A 95 -6.06 -13.18 21.51
C LEU A 95 -6.96 -13.58 20.33
N THR A 96 -8.14 -12.98 20.24
CA THR A 96 -9.13 -13.28 19.20
C THR A 96 -9.29 -12.09 18.26
N PHE A 97 -9.08 -12.32 16.96
CA PHE A 97 -9.43 -11.41 15.88
C PHE A 97 -10.80 -11.80 15.35
N LEU A 98 -11.83 -11.09 15.80
CA LEU A 98 -13.21 -11.33 15.40
C LEU A 98 -13.58 -10.40 14.24
N HIS A 99 -13.87 -11.00 13.09
CA HIS A 99 -14.36 -10.27 11.91
C HIS A 99 -15.85 -9.94 12.07
N SER A 100 -16.22 -8.73 11.67
CA SER A 100 -17.62 -8.29 11.67
C SER A 100 -18.45 -9.04 10.62
N ASN A 101 -19.76 -9.14 10.82
CA ASN A 101 -20.64 -9.89 9.90
C ASN A 101 -20.87 -9.19 8.55
N ASP A 102 -20.78 -7.87 8.50
CA ASP A 102 -20.71 -7.10 7.24
C ASP A 102 -19.35 -7.29 6.53
N GLY A 103 -18.35 -7.74 7.28
CA GLY A 103 -17.01 -8.13 6.83
C GLY A 103 -16.17 -6.96 6.37
N ALA A 104 -15.03 -7.31 5.81
CA ALA A 104 -14.12 -6.37 5.19
C ALA A 104 -14.53 -6.01 3.76
N ASP A 105 -14.42 -4.72 3.45
CA ASP A 105 -14.55 -4.18 2.11
C ASP A 105 -13.29 -3.41 1.75
N ASN A 106 -12.84 -3.54 0.49
CA ASN A 106 -11.70 -2.80 -0.06
C ASN A 106 -10.39 -3.04 0.72
N ASN A 107 -10.04 -4.30 1.03
CA ASN A 107 -8.80 -4.59 1.74
C ASN A 107 -7.54 -4.26 0.93
N GLY A 108 -7.65 -4.11 -0.39
CA GLY A 108 -6.55 -3.71 -1.27
C GLY A 108 -5.92 -2.38 -0.84
N LEU A 109 -6.74 -1.35 -0.59
CA LEU A 109 -6.24 0.00 -0.25
C LEU A 109 -5.58 0.04 1.13
N ARG A 110 -5.91 -0.91 2.00
CA ARG A 110 -5.33 -1.00 3.34
C ARG A 110 -4.07 -1.84 3.38
N THR A 111 -3.99 -2.85 2.51
CA THR A 111 -2.87 -3.79 2.43
C THR A 111 -1.72 -3.22 1.59
N ALA A 112 -2.04 -2.49 0.51
CA ALA A 112 -1.07 -1.90 -0.40
C ALA A 112 0.03 -1.04 0.27
N PRO A 113 -0.29 -0.08 1.17
CA PRO A 113 0.73 0.76 1.81
C PRO A 113 1.77 -0.03 2.63
N PHE A 114 1.36 -1.13 3.25
CA PHE A 114 2.29 -1.99 4.00
C PHE A 114 3.17 -2.83 3.08
N LEU A 115 2.67 -3.25 1.92
CA LEU A 115 3.47 -3.94 0.91
C LEU A 115 4.52 -2.99 0.31
N GLU A 116 4.11 -1.76 -0.04
CA GLU A 116 5.01 -0.69 -0.48
C GLU A 116 6.12 -0.46 0.55
N THR A 117 5.74 -0.21 1.82
CA THR A 117 6.73 0.08 2.86
C THR A 117 7.64 -1.09 3.14
N ALA A 118 7.13 -2.32 3.25
CA ALA A 118 7.97 -3.47 3.55
C ALA A 118 9.05 -3.65 2.48
N CYS A 119 8.72 -3.40 1.21
CA CYS A 119 9.69 -3.38 0.12
C CYS A 119 10.75 -2.28 0.30
N TYR A 120 10.35 -1.06 0.68
CA TYR A 120 11.30 0.03 0.96
C TYR A 120 12.20 -0.25 2.15
N ALA A 121 11.65 -0.79 3.23
CA ALA A 121 12.40 -1.16 4.42
C ALA A 121 13.39 -2.28 4.12
N PHE A 122 12.98 -3.34 3.43
CA PHE A 122 13.91 -4.39 3.00
C PHE A 122 15.02 -3.85 2.10
N LYS A 123 14.69 -2.92 1.19
CA LYS A 123 15.66 -2.28 0.30
C LYS A 123 16.73 -1.47 1.06
N LEU A 124 16.36 -0.88 2.18
CA LEU A 124 17.26 -0.04 3.00
C LEU A 124 18.03 -0.86 4.04
N PHE A 125 17.36 -1.80 4.71
CA PHE A 125 17.86 -2.46 5.92
C PHE A 125 18.23 -3.93 5.71
N HIS A 126 17.73 -4.55 4.63
CA HIS A 126 17.90 -5.97 4.34
C HIS A 126 17.50 -6.90 5.51
N ASP A 127 16.51 -6.51 6.32
CA ASP A 127 16.01 -7.34 7.42
C ASP A 127 15.22 -8.55 6.84
N PRO A 128 15.63 -9.81 7.14
CA PRO A 128 14.88 -10.99 6.72
C PRO A 128 13.41 -11.03 7.19
N GLN A 129 13.08 -10.32 8.28
CA GLN A 129 11.69 -10.20 8.75
C GLN A 129 10.83 -9.38 7.78
N ASP A 130 11.40 -8.37 7.13
CA ASP A 130 10.69 -7.58 6.13
C ASP A 130 10.44 -8.41 4.87
N GLU A 131 11.42 -9.19 4.41
CA GLU A 131 11.22 -10.14 3.30
C GLU A 131 10.13 -11.17 3.61
N ALA A 132 10.14 -11.75 4.82
CA ALA A 132 9.08 -12.68 5.24
C ALA A 132 7.70 -12.02 5.22
N PHE A 133 7.61 -10.74 5.62
CA PHE A 133 6.37 -9.99 5.57
C PHE A 133 5.93 -9.65 4.14
N ILE A 134 6.86 -9.22 3.27
CA ILE A 134 6.62 -9.00 1.83
C ILE A 134 5.99 -10.25 1.23
N ARG A 135 6.61 -11.43 1.42
CA ARG A 135 6.10 -12.70 0.87
C ARG A 135 4.67 -13.01 1.32
N ARG A 136 4.37 -12.87 2.62
CA ARG A 136 3.00 -13.07 3.15
C ARG A 136 1.99 -12.13 2.51
N MET A 137 2.37 -10.87 2.27
CA MET A 137 1.52 -9.83 1.69
C MET A 137 1.33 -10.01 0.18
N VAL A 138 2.39 -10.38 -0.55
CA VAL A 138 2.35 -10.75 -1.98
C VAL A 138 1.36 -11.89 -2.19
N ARG A 139 1.48 -12.97 -1.40
CA ARG A 139 0.50 -14.07 -1.44
C ARG A 139 -0.90 -13.62 -1.05
N GLY A 140 -1.02 -12.62 -0.18
CA GLY A 140 -2.30 -11.97 0.15
C GLY A 140 -2.97 -11.37 -1.08
N PHE A 141 -2.21 -10.61 -1.87
CA PHE A 141 -2.66 -10.06 -3.14
C PHE A 141 -3.08 -11.15 -4.13
N GLY A 142 -2.29 -12.23 -4.24
CA GLY A 142 -2.62 -13.38 -5.10
C GLY A 142 -3.90 -14.10 -4.66
N SER A 143 -4.11 -14.23 -3.34
CA SER A 143 -5.24 -14.95 -2.77
C SER A 143 -6.60 -14.36 -3.19
N TRP A 144 -6.69 -13.07 -3.48
CA TRP A 144 -7.94 -12.47 -3.95
C TRP A 144 -8.35 -12.94 -5.35
N ILE A 145 -7.40 -13.31 -6.21
CA ILE A 145 -7.69 -13.88 -7.52
C ILE A 145 -7.91 -15.38 -7.37
N SER A 146 -6.98 -16.08 -6.74
CA SER A 146 -7.04 -17.54 -6.61
C SER A 146 -8.23 -18.02 -5.79
N ALA A 147 -8.79 -17.22 -4.86
CA ALA A 147 -10.00 -17.58 -4.13
C ALA A 147 -11.24 -17.70 -5.02
N MET A 148 -11.22 -17.12 -6.22
CA MET A 148 -12.32 -17.25 -7.19
C MET A 148 -12.15 -18.45 -8.13
N GLU A 149 -11.07 -19.23 -8.00
CA GLU A 149 -10.87 -20.45 -8.79
C GLU A 149 -11.77 -21.59 -8.31
N ARG A 150 -12.16 -22.45 -9.25
CA ARG A 150 -13.06 -23.58 -9.01
C ARG A 150 -12.63 -24.81 -9.80
N THR A 151 -12.47 -25.93 -9.11
CA THR A 151 -12.15 -27.22 -9.77
C THR A 151 -13.26 -27.70 -10.70
N SER A 152 -14.52 -27.36 -10.41
CA SER A 152 -15.69 -27.63 -11.26
C SER A 152 -15.80 -26.73 -12.50
N ALA A 153 -15.04 -25.63 -12.56
CA ALA A 153 -15.04 -24.68 -13.68
C ALA A 153 -13.61 -24.29 -14.08
N PRO A 154 -12.77 -25.24 -14.54
CA PRO A 154 -11.34 -25.00 -14.79
C PRO A 154 -11.04 -24.02 -15.94
N ASN A 155 -12.05 -23.68 -16.74
CA ASN A 155 -11.95 -22.73 -17.86
C ASN A 155 -12.69 -21.41 -17.59
N ALA A 156 -13.04 -21.13 -16.32
CA ALA A 156 -13.63 -19.85 -15.96
C ALA A 156 -12.66 -18.69 -16.28
N PRO A 157 -13.17 -17.49 -16.62
CA PRO A 157 -12.33 -16.31 -16.75
C PRO A 157 -11.63 -15.98 -15.42
N VAL A 158 -10.53 -15.23 -15.48
CA VAL A 158 -9.84 -14.77 -14.27
C VAL A 158 -10.72 -13.76 -13.54
N LEU A 159 -11.11 -14.08 -12.31
CA LEU A 159 -11.94 -13.24 -11.45
C LEU A 159 -11.15 -12.81 -10.23
N MET A 160 -11.62 -11.74 -9.58
CA MET A 160 -11.05 -11.28 -8.31
C MET A 160 -12.18 -11.07 -7.31
N THR A 161 -12.07 -11.69 -6.14
CA THR A 161 -12.95 -11.42 -5.00
C THR A 161 -12.67 -10.02 -4.45
N ARG A 162 -13.59 -9.39 -3.71
CA ARG A 162 -13.31 -8.18 -2.90
C ARG A 162 -12.62 -8.50 -1.57
N ALA A 163 -12.98 -9.63 -0.96
CA ALA A 163 -12.37 -10.15 0.26
C ALA A 163 -12.49 -11.69 0.31
N PHE A 164 -11.52 -12.36 0.91
CA PHE A 164 -11.45 -13.82 0.96
C PHE A 164 -11.37 -14.30 2.41
N TYR A 165 -12.38 -15.08 2.84
CA TYR A 165 -12.50 -15.61 4.20
C TYR A 165 -12.19 -17.12 4.23
N PRO A 166 -10.98 -17.53 4.66
CA PRO A 166 -10.66 -18.94 4.85
C PRO A 166 -11.41 -19.52 6.06
N GLU A 167 -11.12 -20.77 6.43
CA GLU A 167 -11.63 -21.38 7.67
C GLU A 167 -11.15 -20.61 8.92
N ASN A 168 -11.92 -20.69 10.01
CA ASN A 168 -11.47 -20.24 11.32
C ASN A 168 -10.19 -20.99 11.70
N LEU A 169 -9.28 -20.29 12.36
CA LEU A 169 -7.98 -20.86 12.73
C LEU A 169 -7.57 -20.44 14.12
N THR A 170 -6.95 -21.38 14.84
CA THR A 170 -6.31 -21.16 16.13
C THR A 170 -4.89 -21.71 16.06
N TYR A 171 -3.93 -20.92 16.51
CA TYR A 171 -2.52 -21.32 16.58
C TYR A 171 -1.86 -20.69 17.81
N GLU A 172 -0.72 -21.23 18.21
CA GLU A 172 0.09 -20.66 19.28
C GLU A 172 1.21 -19.81 18.68
N ASP A 173 1.40 -18.60 19.21
CA ASP A 173 2.53 -17.73 18.90
C ASP A 173 3.16 -17.24 20.21
N HIS A 174 4.39 -17.67 20.48
CA HIS A 174 5.14 -17.29 21.69
C HIS A 174 4.36 -17.44 23.02
N GLY A 175 3.57 -18.52 23.18
CA GLY A 175 2.77 -18.78 24.39
C GLY A 175 1.41 -18.07 24.43
N LEU A 176 1.05 -17.34 23.36
CA LEU A 176 -0.26 -16.75 23.15
C LEU A 176 -1.09 -17.62 22.19
N GLU A 177 -2.28 -18.04 22.60
CA GLU A 177 -3.26 -18.65 21.69
C GLU A 177 -3.91 -17.55 20.84
N ILE A 178 -3.58 -17.51 19.55
CA ILE A 178 -4.19 -16.59 18.60
C ILE A 178 -5.32 -17.31 17.86
N THR A 179 -6.52 -16.73 17.90
CA THR A 179 -7.68 -17.18 17.14
C THR A 179 -8.07 -16.13 16.10
N ILE A 180 -8.19 -16.52 14.84
CA ILE A 180 -8.84 -15.71 13.81
C ILE A 180 -10.22 -16.31 13.55
N ASP A 181 -11.25 -15.53 13.86
CA ASP A 181 -12.64 -15.95 13.81
C ASP A 181 -13.38 -15.26 12.65
N TYR A 182 -13.64 -16.03 11.60
CA TYR A 182 -14.43 -15.69 10.43
C TYR A 182 -15.85 -16.29 10.48
N SER A 183 -16.30 -16.78 11.64
CA SER A 183 -17.60 -17.48 11.76
C SER A 183 -18.77 -16.59 11.34
N LEU A 184 -18.65 -15.28 11.57
CA LEU A 184 -19.63 -14.28 11.15
C LEU A 184 -19.60 -13.95 9.66
N ASN A 185 -18.67 -14.51 8.88
CA ASN A 185 -18.49 -14.28 7.45
C ASN A 185 -18.82 -15.53 6.62
N ARG A 186 -19.33 -16.61 7.25
CA ARG A 186 -19.55 -17.93 6.66
C ARG A 186 -20.98 -18.48 6.88
N PRO A 187 -22.03 -17.88 6.28
CA PRO A 187 -22.02 -16.64 5.50
C PRO A 187 -22.09 -15.41 6.40
N GLY A 188 -21.67 -14.27 5.85
CA GLY A 188 -21.92 -12.97 6.47
C GLY A 188 -23.21 -12.32 5.99
N LEU A 189 -23.30 -11.02 6.25
CA LEU A 189 -24.42 -10.16 5.88
C LEU A 189 -24.11 -9.41 4.59
N ASP A 190 -24.85 -9.71 3.53
CA ASP A 190 -24.75 -8.96 2.27
C ASP A 190 -25.11 -7.49 2.46
N ASN A 191 -24.61 -6.65 1.55
CA ASN A 191 -25.02 -5.27 1.45
C ASN A 191 -25.22 -4.88 -0.03
N GLY A 192 -25.67 -3.65 -0.28
CA GLY A 192 -25.92 -3.19 -1.65
C GLY A 192 -24.68 -3.17 -2.55
N ALA A 193 -23.46 -3.19 -1.99
CA ALA A 193 -22.22 -3.16 -2.73
C ALA A 193 -21.62 -4.56 -2.99
N THR A 194 -21.98 -5.56 -2.18
CA THR A 194 -21.28 -6.86 -2.12
C THR A 194 -22.14 -7.97 -1.54
N GLU A 195 -21.88 -9.20 -1.96
CA GLU A 195 -22.55 -10.39 -1.46
C GLU A 195 -21.52 -11.44 -1.01
N TYR A 196 -21.88 -12.22 0.00
CA TYR A 196 -21.15 -13.41 0.37
C TYR A 196 -21.49 -14.55 -0.58
N VAL A 197 -20.45 -15.09 -1.23
CA VAL A 197 -20.55 -16.22 -2.15
C VAL A 197 -19.77 -17.39 -1.57
N HIS A 198 -20.43 -18.55 -1.53
CA HIS A 198 -19.86 -19.81 -1.08
C HIS A 198 -19.16 -20.51 -2.24
N ILE A 199 -17.85 -20.74 -2.15
CA ILE A 199 -17.07 -21.46 -3.16
C ILE A 199 -16.62 -22.78 -2.52
N PRO A 200 -17.32 -23.91 -2.77
CA PRO A 200 -17.10 -25.16 -2.06
C PRO A 200 -15.90 -25.97 -2.58
N ASP A 201 -15.40 -25.63 -3.77
CA ASP A 201 -14.49 -26.46 -4.56
C ASP A 201 -13.24 -25.71 -5.04
N ASN A 202 -12.78 -24.74 -4.24
CA ASN A 202 -11.57 -23.99 -4.52
C ASN A 202 -10.34 -24.94 -4.49
N PRO A 203 -9.49 -24.96 -5.53
CA PRO A 203 -8.38 -25.90 -5.63
C PRO A 203 -7.32 -25.70 -4.53
N SER A 204 -7.16 -24.47 -4.05
CA SER A 204 -6.12 -24.10 -3.10
C SER A 204 -6.59 -24.23 -1.66
N TRP A 205 -7.82 -23.85 -1.32
CA TRP A 205 -8.30 -23.79 0.07
C TRP A 205 -9.54 -24.63 0.38
N GLY A 206 -10.13 -25.30 -0.60
CA GLY A 206 -11.32 -26.13 -0.42
C GLY A 206 -12.58 -25.30 -0.24
N ASP A 207 -13.27 -25.49 0.88
CA ASP A 207 -14.56 -24.85 1.18
C ASP A 207 -14.35 -23.45 1.80
N ILE A 208 -14.63 -22.42 1.01
CA ILE A 208 -14.38 -21.02 1.37
C ILE A 208 -15.56 -20.10 1.12
N TYR A 209 -15.53 -18.94 1.78
CA TYR A 209 -16.42 -17.83 1.49
C TYR A 209 -15.64 -16.63 0.98
N VAL A 210 -16.25 -15.90 0.06
CA VAL A 210 -15.69 -14.68 -0.52
C VAL A 210 -16.75 -13.59 -0.53
N LYS A 211 -16.35 -12.32 -0.49
CA LYS A 211 -17.22 -11.22 -0.87
C LYS A 211 -17.02 -10.90 -2.35
N ASN A 212 -18.06 -11.07 -3.17
CA ASN A 212 -18.01 -10.80 -4.61
C ASN A 212 -18.01 -9.27 -4.90
N LYS A 213 -18.24 -8.89 -6.16
CA LYS A 213 -18.34 -7.48 -6.61
C LYS A 213 -17.12 -6.64 -6.18
N ARG A 214 -15.94 -7.02 -6.68
CA ARG A 214 -14.69 -6.26 -6.49
C ARG A 214 -14.92 -4.79 -6.86
N SER A 215 -14.60 -3.90 -5.92
CA SER A 215 -14.67 -2.44 -6.12
C SER A 215 -13.46 -1.97 -6.90
N LYS A 216 -13.66 -1.02 -7.80
CA LYS A 216 -12.56 -0.23 -8.37
C LYS A 216 -11.83 0.63 -7.35
N ASP A 217 -12.42 0.89 -6.19
CA ASP A 217 -11.90 1.85 -5.22
C ASP A 217 -10.49 1.51 -4.70
N ASP A 218 -10.17 0.23 -4.57
CA ASP A 218 -8.86 -0.20 -4.08
C ASP A 218 -7.88 -0.63 -5.18
N ILE A 219 -8.33 -0.74 -6.42
CA ILE A 219 -7.52 -1.29 -7.52
C ILE A 219 -6.34 -0.37 -7.85
N GLY A 220 -6.51 0.95 -7.82
CA GLY A 220 -5.40 1.90 -8.03
C GLY A 220 -4.27 1.69 -7.02
N HIS A 221 -4.62 1.55 -5.73
CA HIS A 221 -3.65 1.28 -4.67
C HIS A 221 -2.96 -0.08 -4.86
N MET A 222 -3.72 -1.11 -5.24
CA MET A 222 -3.19 -2.45 -5.47
C MET A 222 -2.19 -2.45 -6.62
N LEU A 223 -2.54 -1.85 -7.76
CA LEU A 223 -1.68 -1.80 -8.94
C LEU A 223 -0.45 -0.91 -8.72
N LEU A 224 -0.56 0.13 -7.89
CA LEU A 224 0.60 0.92 -7.46
C LEU A 224 1.57 0.06 -6.63
N ALA A 225 1.09 -0.60 -5.58
CA ALA A 225 1.94 -1.43 -4.72
C ALA A 225 2.64 -2.56 -5.47
N LEU A 226 1.97 -3.17 -6.46
CA LEU A 226 2.58 -4.18 -7.32
C LEU A 226 3.70 -3.62 -8.20
N ALA A 227 3.56 -2.40 -8.72
CA ALA A 227 4.62 -1.76 -9.49
C ALA A 227 5.81 -1.33 -8.64
N GLU A 228 5.58 -1.04 -7.36
CA GLU A 228 6.63 -0.70 -6.38
C GLU A 228 7.48 -1.90 -5.95
N LEU A 229 6.99 -3.14 -6.11
CA LEU A 229 7.77 -4.34 -5.79
C LEU A 229 9.09 -4.41 -6.57
N GLU A 230 9.14 -3.83 -7.77
CA GLU A 230 10.37 -3.76 -8.57
C GLU A 230 11.52 -3.02 -7.85
N THR A 231 11.21 -2.17 -6.86
CA THR A 231 12.20 -1.45 -6.04
C THR A 231 13.11 -2.40 -5.24
N CYS A 232 12.55 -3.48 -4.68
CA CYS A 232 13.28 -4.46 -3.86
C CYS A 232 13.45 -5.83 -4.53
N LYS A 233 12.64 -6.16 -5.55
CA LYS A 233 12.53 -7.51 -6.13
C LYS A 233 13.87 -8.17 -6.44
N SER A 234 14.79 -7.45 -7.10
CA SER A 234 16.07 -8.02 -7.54
C SER A 234 17.00 -8.44 -6.39
N GLU A 235 16.72 -7.99 -5.16
CA GLU A 235 17.53 -8.23 -3.96
C GLU A 235 16.89 -9.22 -2.98
N LEU A 236 15.62 -9.58 -3.20
CA LEU A 236 14.94 -10.63 -2.44
C LEU A 236 15.46 -12.02 -2.80
N SER A 237 15.15 -13.04 -1.99
CA SER A 237 15.41 -14.43 -2.32
C SER A 237 14.75 -14.87 -3.63
N ALA A 238 15.27 -15.93 -4.25
CA ALA A 238 14.70 -16.49 -5.48
C ALA A 238 13.25 -16.96 -5.27
N GLU A 239 12.94 -17.48 -4.09
CA GLU A 239 11.59 -17.89 -3.69
C GLU A 239 10.64 -16.68 -3.63
N ALA A 240 11.06 -15.57 -3.03
CA ALA A 240 10.27 -14.35 -2.99
C ALA A 240 10.06 -13.75 -4.39
N GLN A 241 11.10 -13.74 -5.23
CA GLN A 241 10.99 -13.29 -6.62
C GLN A 241 9.98 -14.12 -7.42
N ALA A 242 10.00 -15.44 -7.26
CA ALA A 242 9.04 -16.34 -7.92
C ALA A 242 7.60 -16.10 -7.47
N GLU A 243 7.37 -15.86 -6.17
CA GLU A 243 6.04 -15.51 -5.64
C GLU A 243 5.53 -14.17 -6.19
N ILE A 244 6.43 -13.18 -6.33
CA ILE A 244 6.10 -11.91 -6.97
C ILE A 244 5.71 -12.15 -8.43
N ASP A 245 6.51 -12.90 -9.19
CA ASP A 245 6.22 -13.19 -10.61
C ASP A 245 4.88 -13.91 -10.80
N GLU A 246 4.55 -14.86 -9.92
CA GLU A 246 3.25 -15.54 -9.93
C GLU A 246 2.10 -14.56 -9.72
N VAL A 247 2.18 -13.71 -8.71
CA VAL A 247 1.14 -12.71 -8.42
C VAL A 247 1.03 -11.68 -9.54
N MET A 248 2.15 -11.23 -10.10
CA MET A 248 2.14 -10.33 -11.26
C MET A 248 1.40 -10.96 -12.43
N SER A 249 1.67 -12.22 -12.76
CA SER A 249 0.96 -12.96 -13.81
C SER A 249 -0.56 -13.02 -13.58
N LEU A 250 -1.00 -13.25 -12.34
CA LEU A 250 -2.42 -13.23 -11.99
C LEU A 250 -3.06 -11.85 -12.27
N TYR A 251 -2.39 -10.76 -11.89
CA TYR A 251 -2.89 -9.40 -12.09
C TYR A 251 -2.83 -8.95 -13.56
N GLU A 252 -1.84 -9.39 -14.32
CA GLU A 252 -1.78 -9.20 -15.78
C GLU A 252 -2.98 -9.89 -16.44
N ALA A 253 -3.24 -11.16 -16.10
CA ALA A 253 -4.36 -11.91 -16.64
C ALA A 253 -5.72 -11.31 -16.25
N TRP A 254 -5.89 -10.91 -14.98
CA TRP A 254 -7.10 -10.25 -14.52
C TRP A 254 -7.32 -8.89 -15.18
N SER A 255 -6.29 -8.05 -15.27
CA SER A 255 -6.39 -6.71 -15.90
C SER A 255 -6.78 -6.82 -17.37
N ARG A 256 -6.20 -7.81 -18.08
CA ARG A 256 -6.56 -8.13 -19.46
C ARG A 256 -8.02 -8.59 -19.58
N GLN A 257 -8.49 -9.44 -18.66
CA GLN A 257 -9.87 -9.89 -18.64
C GLN A 257 -10.85 -8.73 -18.44
N VAL A 258 -10.54 -7.79 -17.54
CA VAL A 258 -11.36 -6.57 -17.32
C VAL A 258 -11.44 -5.72 -18.59
N GLU A 259 -10.32 -5.55 -19.30
CA GLU A 259 -10.29 -4.85 -20.59
C GLU A 259 -11.13 -5.59 -21.65
N ASP A 260 -10.96 -6.90 -21.78
CA ASP A 260 -11.72 -7.75 -22.73
C ASP A 260 -13.23 -7.71 -22.44
N ASP A 261 -13.63 -7.53 -21.18
CA ASP A 261 -15.02 -7.34 -20.74
C ASP A 261 -15.53 -5.88 -20.89
N GLY A 262 -14.78 -5.02 -21.57
CA GLY A 262 -15.16 -3.63 -21.84
C GLY A 262 -15.04 -2.73 -20.60
N PHE A 263 -14.02 -2.99 -19.78
CA PHE A 263 -13.76 -2.35 -18.49
C PHE A 263 -14.87 -2.57 -17.46
N LYS A 264 -15.33 -3.81 -17.36
CA LYS A 264 -16.33 -4.25 -16.37
C LYS A 264 -15.78 -5.44 -15.60
N ILE A 265 -15.91 -5.40 -14.28
CA ILE A 265 -15.37 -6.43 -13.39
C ILE A 265 -16.43 -7.53 -13.22
N LYS A 266 -16.25 -8.62 -13.96
CA LYS A 266 -17.09 -9.83 -13.84
C LYS A 266 -16.89 -10.51 -12.48
N THR A 267 -17.91 -11.22 -12.00
CA THR A 267 -17.86 -11.97 -10.73
C THR A 267 -18.81 -13.17 -10.75
N TYR A 268 -18.84 -13.95 -9.66
CA TYR A 268 -19.85 -14.98 -9.43
C TYR A 268 -21.03 -14.42 -8.62
N ASP A 269 -22.24 -14.88 -8.93
CA ASP A 269 -23.39 -14.74 -8.04
C ASP A 269 -23.41 -15.86 -6.99
N LYS A 270 -24.47 -15.89 -6.17
CA LYS A 270 -24.64 -16.92 -5.13
C LYS A 270 -24.87 -18.33 -5.66
N ASN A 271 -25.29 -18.48 -6.90
CA ASN A 271 -25.44 -19.78 -7.57
C ASN A 271 -24.15 -20.19 -8.31
N LEU A 272 -23.09 -19.38 -8.20
CA LEU A 272 -21.84 -19.52 -8.91
C LEU A 272 -21.96 -19.36 -10.42
N ASP A 273 -22.98 -18.62 -10.87
CA ASP A 273 -23.13 -18.17 -12.24
C ASP A 273 -22.29 -16.91 -12.47
N LEU A 274 -21.66 -16.83 -13.65
CA LEU A 274 -20.88 -15.67 -14.05
C LEU A 274 -21.80 -14.51 -14.43
N TRP A 275 -21.53 -13.32 -13.90
CA TRP A 275 -22.29 -12.13 -14.24
C TRP A 275 -21.45 -10.85 -14.07
N ILE A 276 -21.94 -9.75 -14.64
CA ILE A 276 -21.34 -8.43 -14.53
C ILE A 276 -22.24 -7.55 -13.66
N PRO A 277 -21.75 -7.06 -12.51
CA PRO A 277 -22.49 -6.13 -11.67
C PRO A 277 -22.89 -4.85 -12.39
N THR A 278 -24.08 -4.35 -12.06
CA THR A 278 -24.63 -3.10 -12.63
C THR A 278 -24.23 -1.86 -11.83
N GLU A 279 -23.72 -2.10 -10.61
CA GLU A 279 -23.24 -1.12 -9.67
C GLU A 279 -22.00 -0.41 -10.23
N SER A 280 -21.92 0.91 -10.06
CA SER A 280 -20.82 1.73 -10.58
C SER A 280 -19.44 1.35 -10.03
N LEU A 281 -19.40 0.66 -8.89
CA LEU A 281 -18.17 0.17 -8.27
C LEU A 281 -17.47 -0.92 -9.10
N ALA A 282 -18.20 -1.65 -9.94
CA ALA A 282 -17.65 -2.73 -10.79
C ALA A 282 -17.44 -2.30 -12.26
N ILE A 283 -17.70 -1.03 -12.59
CA ILE A 283 -17.68 -0.53 -13.97
C ILE A 283 -16.77 0.69 -14.03
N PHE A 284 -15.77 0.65 -14.91
CA PHE A 284 -14.99 1.85 -15.21
C PHE A 284 -15.73 2.73 -16.22
N VAL A 285 -15.92 4.00 -15.86
CA VAL A 285 -16.69 4.96 -16.64
C VAL A 285 -15.80 5.60 -17.70
N GLN A 286 -16.17 5.36 -18.97
CA GLN A 286 -15.43 5.86 -20.13
C GLN A 286 -15.89 7.25 -20.58
N THR A 287 -17.09 7.67 -20.18
CA THR A 287 -17.68 8.95 -20.58
C THR A 287 -16.85 10.11 -20.04
N LEU A 288 -16.55 11.09 -20.90
CA LEU A 288 -15.75 12.29 -20.58
C LEU A 288 -14.35 11.99 -20.04
N ASP A 289 -13.78 10.81 -20.37
CA ASP A 289 -12.49 10.36 -19.85
C ASP A 289 -12.41 10.38 -18.32
N ALA A 290 -13.57 10.22 -17.63
CA ALA A 290 -13.65 10.35 -16.18
C ALA A 290 -12.63 9.46 -15.48
N GLU A 291 -12.52 8.19 -15.88
CA GLU A 291 -11.60 7.22 -15.27
C GLU A 291 -10.45 6.85 -16.22
N CYS A 292 -9.89 7.87 -16.87
CA CYS A 292 -8.84 7.69 -17.87
C CYS A 292 -7.66 6.87 -17.35
N ASP A 293 -7.09 7.28 -16.22
CA ASP A 293 -5.88 6.70 -15.62
C ASP A 293 -6.10 5.27 -15.16
N ALA A 294 -7.31 4.94 -14.70
CA ALA A 294 -7.68 3.59 -14.31
C ALA A 294 -7.61 2.63 -15.50
N MET A 295 -8.22 3.02 -16.62
CA MET A 295 -8.18 2.23 -17.85
C MET A 295 -6.77 2.17 -18.45
N LEU A 296 -5.98 3.25 -18.35
CA LEU A 296 -4.58 3.26 -18.79
C LEU A 296 -3.75 2.26 -17.97
N THR A 297 -3.87 2.31 -16.64
CA THR A 297 -3.17 1.38 -15.74
C THR A 297 -3.52 -0.07 -16.05
N LEU A 298 -4.81 -0.40 -16.21
CA LEU A 298 -5.24 -1.77 -16.56
C LEU A 298 -4.63 -2.26 -17.89
N LYS A 299 -4.54 -1.41 -18.91
CA LYS A 299 -3.89 -1.73 -20.18
C LYS A 299 -2.38 -1.94 -20.01
N LEU A 300 -1.70 -1.05 -19.29
CA LEU A 300 -0.26 -1.16 -19.03
C LEU A 300 0.09 -2.42 -18.24
N VAL A 301 -0.74 -2.81 -17.27
CA VAL A 301 -0.59 -4.06 -16.53
C VAL A 301 -0.88 -5.24 -17.45
N GLY A 302 -2.10 -5.37 -17.98
CA GLY A 302 -2.56 -6.58 -18.66
C GLY A 302 -2.03 -6.81 -20.08
N ARG A 303 -1.61 -5.76 -20.79
CA ARG A 303 -1.11 -5.85 -22.18
C ARG A 303 0.34 -5.39 -22.34
N GLY A 304 0.93 -4.84 -21.28
CA GLY A 304 2.27 -4.27 -21.34
C GLY A 304 2.39 -2.98 -22.16
N SER A 305 1.28 -2.37 -22.60
CA SER A 305 1.30 -1.13 -23.39
C SER A 305 0.03 -0.32 -23.18
N SER A 306 0.08 0.98 -23.49
CA SER A 306 -1.08 1.87 -23.39
C SER A 306 -2.19 1.57 -24.40
N GLY A 307 -1.91 0.77 -25.45
CA GLY A 307 -2.82 0.56 -26.57
C GLY A 307 -3.26 1.87 -27.26
N GLY A 308 -2.42 2.91 -27.20
CA GLY A 308 -2.72 4.25 -27.73
C GLY A 308 -3.58 5.12 -26.80
N LYS A 309 -3.95 4.64 -25.61
CA LYS A 309 -4.68 5.44 -24.62
C LYS A 309 -3.76 6.51 -24.05
N ARG A 310 -4.19 7.78 -24.11
CA ARG A 310 -3.45 8.93 -23.58
C ARG A 310 -4.33 9.67 -22.58
N CYS A 311 -3.83 9.84 -21.37
CA CYS A 311 -4.56 10.50 -20.28
C CYS A 311 -4.04 11.89 -19.94
N GLY A 312 -3.18 12.44 -20.80
CA GLY A 312 -2.56 13.73 -20.56
C GLY A 312 -1.83 13.74 -19.23
N ASN A 313 -2.14 14.72 -18.40
CA ASN A 313 -1.56 14.93 -17.07
C ASN A 313 -2.35 14.27 -15.93
N GLY A 314 -3.28 13.35 -16.21
CA GLY A 314 -4.02 12.62 -15.17
C GLY A 314 -4.96 13.48 -14.31
N ILE A 315 -5.23 14.72 -14.74
CA ILE A 315 -6.22 15.62 -14.13
C ILE A 315 -7.34 15.82 -15.14
N THR A 316 -8.57 15.55 -14.72
CA THR A 316 -9.77 15.73 -15.56
C THR A 316 -10.78 16.62 -14.85
N ASP A 317 -11.70 17.24 -15.60
CA ASP A 317 -12.83 17.99 -15.00
C ASP A 317 -13.69 17.09 -14.08
N SER A 318 -13.71 15.79 -14.37
CA SER A 318 -14.40 14.79 -13.55
C SER A 318 -13.73 14.59 -12.20
N ASP A 319 -12.39 14.62 -12.13
CA ASP A 319 -11.64 14.50 -10.87
C ASP A 319 -12.10 15.56 -9.87
N ALA A 320 -12.14 16.83 -10.29
CA ALA A 320 -12.64 17.93 -9.46
C ALA A 320 -14.10 17.68 -9.03
N LEU A 321 -15.00 17.34 -9.95
CA LEU A 321 -16.41 17.13 -9.64
C LEU A 321 -16.63 15.97 -8.64
N PHE A 322 -15.95 14.85 -8.81
CA PHE A 322 -16.16 13.65 -7.99
C PHE A 322 -15.43 13.72 -6.65
N SER A 323 -14.26 14.36 -6.60
CA SER A 323 -13.52 14.62 -5.35
C SER A 323 -14.29 15.55 -4.40
N GLU A 324 -15.19 16.38 -4.94
CA GLU A 324 -16.09 17.24 -4.15
C GLU A 324 -17.27 16.48 -3.52
N LEU A 325 -17.51 15.21 -3.87
CA LEU A 325 -18.64 14.42 -3.35
C LEU A 325 -18.32 13.59 -2.11
N ASN A 326 -17.09 13.07 -2.01
CA ASN A 326 -16.57 12.40 -0.83
C ASN A 326 -15.05 12.19 -0.99
N ASP A 327 -14.37 11.98 0.14
CA ASP A 327 -12.92 11.77 0.12
C ASP A 327 -12.50 10.45 -0.56
N ASN A 328 -13.30 9.38 -0.44
CA ASN A 328 -12.98 8.10 -1.07
C ASN A 328 -12.77 8.23 -2.58
N ASN A 329 -13.60 9.00 -3.28
CA ASN A 329 -13.45 9.26 -4.72
C ASN A 329 -12.10 9.90 -5.04
N ARG A 330 -11.62 10.82 -4.19
CA ARG A 330 -10.32 11.46 -4.34
C ARG A 330 -9.18 10.43 -4.32
N HIS A 331 -9.22 9.52 -3.34
CA HIS A 331 -8.25 8.41 -3.23
C HIS A 331 -8.23 7.52 -4.47
N ILE A 332 -9.38 7.30 -5.12
CA ILE A 332 -9.47 6.54 -6.37
C ILE A 332 -8.69 7.25 -7.48
N PHE A 333 -8.97 8.53 -7.74
CA PHE A 333 -8.25 9.27 -8.77
C PHE A 333 -6.77 9.40 -8.47
N TRP A 334 -6.41 9.62 -7.21
CA TRP A 334 -5.02 9.79 -6.82
C TRP A 334 -4.22 8.50 -6.97
N SER A 335 -4.76 7.38 -6.50
CA SER A 335 -4.08 6.09 -6.59
C SER A 335 -3.95 5.61 -8.03
N PHE A 336 -4.95 5.81 -8.89
CA PHE A 336 -4.82 5.49 -10.31
C PHE A 336 -3.88 6.44 -11.06
N HIS A 337 -3.86 7.73 -10.71
CA HIS A 337 -2.89 8.67 -11.28
C HIS A 337 -1.46 8.21 -10.96
N GLN A 338 -1.17 7.89 -9.70
CA GLN A 338 0.12 7.38 -9.24
C GLN A 338 0.48 6.04 -9.90
N ALA A 339 -0.46 5.08 -9.91
CA ALA A 339 -0.25 3.78 -10.55
C ALA A 339 0.03 3.92 -12.05
N SER A 340 -0.72 4.76 -12.76
CA SER A 340 -0.54 4.97 -14.20
C SER A 340 0.81 5.61 -14.53
N ALA A 341 1.29 6.53 -13.70
CA ALA A 341 2.61 7.15 -13.85
C ALA A 341 3.71 6.10 -13.72
N LEU A 342 3.69 5.31 -12.64
CA LEU A 342 4.71 4.30 -12.39
C LEU A 342 4.69 3.19 -13.44
N TRP A 343 3.50 2.67 -13.78
CA TRP A 343 3.38 1.65 -14.83
C TRP A 343 3.81 2.16 -16.20
N SER A 344 3.61 3.45 -16.50
CA SER A 344 4.12 4.05 -17.74
C SER A 344 5.65 4.05 -17.77
N VAL A 345 6.32 4.32 -16.63
CA VAL A 345 7.77 4.15 -16.50
C VAL A 345 8.17 2.69 -16.75
N ARG A 346 7.54 1.74 -16.04
CA ARG A 346 7.86 0.30 -16.13
C ARG A 346 7.65 -0.28 -17.52
N ARG A 347 6.74 0.29 -18.33
CA ARG A 347 6.48 -0.13 -19.72
C ARG A 347 7.19 0.73 -20.77
N GLY A 348 8.01 1.70 -20.36
CA GLY A 348 8.78 2.56 -21.29
C GLY A 348 7.95 3.60 -22.05
N GLU A 349 6.73 3.91 -21.59
CA GLU A 349 5.85 4.93 -22.16
C GLU A 349 6.20 6.32 -21.58
N LEU A 350 7.45 6.75 -21.81
CA LEU A 350 8.08 7.84 -21.06
C LEU A 350 7.39 9.20 -21.22
N ASP A 351 6.86 9.51 -22.40
CA ASP A 351 6.11 10.76 -22.62
C ASP A 351 4.83 10.80 -21.77
N GLN A 352 4.12 9.66 -21.68
CA GLN A 352 2.93 9.54 -20.85
C GLN A 352 3.30 9.57 -19.37
N ALA A 353 4.37 8.88 -18.97
CA ALA A 353 4.88 8.90 -17.60
C ALA A 353 5.21 10.33 -17.15
N ARG A 354 5.96 11.07 -17.97
CA ARG A 354 6.32 12.46 -17.71
C ARG A 354 5.08 13.33 -17.53
N ALA A 355 4.11 13.26 -18.45
CA ALA A 355 2.90 14.07 -18.37
C ALA A 355 2.11 13.83 -17.07
N LEU A 356 2.00 12.56 -16.63
CA LEU A 356 1.34 12.20 -15.37
C LEU A 356 2.13 12.73 -14.15
N VAL A 357 3.45 12.59 -14.15
CA VAL A 357 4.28 13.14 -13.05
C VAL A 357 4.18 14.67 -12.97
N GLU A 358 4.22 15.39 -14.09
CA GLU A 358 3.97 16.84 -14.14
C GLU A 358 2.56 17.19 -13.63
N GLY A 359 1.58 16.34 -13.93
CA GLY A 359 0.22 16.42 -13.43
C GLY A 359 0.11 16.30 -11.92
N MET A 360 0.81 15.35 -11.30
CA MET A 360 0.86 15.23 -9.85
C MET A 360 1.41 16.50 -9.19
N GLY A 361 2.47 17.10 -9.76
CA GLY A 361 2.97 18.41 -9.31
C GLY A 361 1.93 19.52 -9.41
N THR A 362 1.23 19.60 -10.54
CA THR A 362 0.15 20.57 -10.77
C THR A 362 -0.97 20.41 -9.74
N ARG A 363 -1.36 19.17 -9.42
CA ARG A 363 -2.39 18.86 -8.42
C ARG A 363 -1.98 19.34 -7.03
N MET A 364 -0.72 19.11 -6.64
CA MET A 364 -0.23 19.60 -5.34
C MET A 364 -0.24 21.13 -5.29
N ASP A 365 0.20 21.81 -6.34
CA ASP A 365 0.19 23.27 -6.41
C ASP A 365 -1.22 23.88 -6.30
N ASP A 366 -2.23 23.26 -6.95
CA ASP A 366 -3.63 23.69 -6.81
C ASP A 366 -4.14 23.52 -5.37
N ILE A 367 -3.88 22.37 -4.75
CA ILE A 367 -4.32 22.10 -3.37
C ILE A 367 -3.64 23.06 -2.39
N PHE A 368 -2.33 23.31 -2.52
CA PHE A 368 -1.64 24.30 -1.67
C PHE A 368 -2.18 25.71 -1.87
N SER A 369 -2.46 26.12 -3.12
CA SER A 369 -3.06 27.43 -3.39
C SER A 369 -4.42 27.57 -2.68
N LYS A 370 -5.22 26.52 -2.66
CA LYS A 370 -6.50 26.46 -1.93
C LYS A 370 -6.32 26.53 -0.41
N ILE A 371 -5.36 25.79 0.15
CA ILE A 371 -5.00 25.85 1.58
C ILE A 371 -4.60 27.27 1.98
N GLU A 372 -3.72 27.91 1.20
CA GLU A 372 -3.20 29.26 1.46
C GLU A 372 -4.28 30.34 1.38
N ASN A 373 -5.27 30.16 0.51
CA ASN A 373 -6.41 31.06 0.37
C ASN A 373 -7.53 30.79 1.40
N GLY A 374 -7.39 29.77 2.24
CA GLY A 374 -8.44 29.34 3.18
C GLY A 374 -9.66 28.71 2.50
N ASP A 375 -9.53 28.27 1.25
CA ASP A 375 -10.56 27.64 0.43
C ASP A 375 -10.31 26.13 0.34
N LEU A 376 -10.32 25.47 1.50
CA LEU A 376 -10.01 24.04 1.57
C LEU A 376 -10.97 23.24 0.68
N PRO A 377 -10.46 22.29 -0.15
CA PRO A 377 -11.32 21.39 -0.90
C PRO A 377 -12.32 20.68 0.02
N ASN A 378 -13.53 20.44 -0.47
CA ASN A 378 -14.48 19.62 0.29
C ASN A 378 -13.85 18.26 0.60
N PHE A 379 -14.11 17.75 1.81
CA PHE A 379 -13.55 16.50 2.33
C PHE A 379 -12.02 16.44 2.38
N TYR A 380 -11.33 17.59 2.39
CA TYR A 380 -9.88 17.62 2.54
C TYR A 380 -9.41 16.92 3.82
N ASN A 381 -8.43 16.03 3.66
CA ASN A 381 -7.78 15.31 4.74
C ASN A 381 -6.25 15.52 4.63
N ALA A 382 -5.67 16.20 5.61
CA ALA A 382 -4.23 16.50 5.62
C ALA A 382 -3.33 15.25 5.66
N PRO A 383 -3.61 14.23 6.49
CA PRO A 383 -2.89 12.95 6.47
C PRO A 383 -2.84 12.29 5.09
N ASP A 384 -3.99 12.23 4.39
CA ASP A 384 -4.09 11.62 3.07
C ASP A 384 -3.33 12.41 2.01
N PHE A 385 -3.36 13.74 2.11
CA PHE A 385 -2.56 14.60 1.23
C PHE A 385 -1.05 14.45 1.49
N ALA A 386 -0.62 14.26 2.73
CA ALA A 386 0.78 13.97 3.03
C ALA A 386 1.22 12.62 2.46
N ALA A 387 0.38 11.59 2.55
CA ALA A 387 0.64 10.30 1.90
C ALA A 387 0.72 10.44 0.37
N PHE A 388 -0.11 11.29 -0.24
CA PHE A 388 -0.03 11.62 -1.65
C PHE A 388 1.29 12.32 -2.02
N ILE A 389 1.73 13.33 -1.24
CA ILE A 389 3.01 14.04 -1.44
C ILE A 389 4.19 13.09 -1.35
N MET A 390 4.24 12.22 -0.33
CA MET A 390 5.33 11.24 -0.16
C MET A 390 5.45 10.34 -1.39
N ARG A 391 4.34 9.77 -1.85
CA ARG A 391 4.28 8.97 -3.08
C ARG A 391 4.69 9.76 -4.31
N ALA A 392 4.19 10.97 -4.48
CA ALA A 392 4.57 11.82 -5.61
C ALA A 392 6.10 12.06 -5.67
N GLY A 393 6.74 12.25 -4.51
CA GLY A 393 8.19 12.43 -4.41
C GLY A 393 8.99 11.22 -4.90
N PHE A 394 8.63 10.01 -4.45
CA PHE A 394 9.27 8.78 -4.92
C PHE A 394 8.75 8.26 -6.27
N LEU A 395 7.82 8.98 -6.90
CA LEU A 395 7.39 8.76 -8.29
C LEU A 395 8.00 9.80 -9.27
N GLY A 396 8.91 10.65 -8.79
CA GLY A 396 9.68 11.57 -9.64
C GLY A 396 9.16 12.99 -9.73
N VAL A 397 8.21 13.39 -8.88
CA VAL A 397 7.88 14.80 -8.72
C VAL A 397 8.99 15.51 -7.93
N PRO A 398 9.61 16.59 -8.44
CA PRO A 398 10.47 17.43 -7.63
C PRO A 398 9.63 18.13 -6.55
N LEU A 399 9.80 17.67 -5.31
CA LEU A 399 9.13 18.28 -4.16
C LEU A 399 9.77 19.64 -3.82
N THR A 400 8.93 20.56 -3.40
CA THR A 400 9.27 21.91 -2.94
C THR A 400 9.47 21.93 -1.43
N SER A 401 10.13 22.99 -0.92
CA SER A 401 10.31 23.18 0.51
C SER A 401 8.98 23.32 1.26
N ARG A 402 7.96 23.93 0.64
CA ARG A 402 6.58 24.02 1.18
C ARG A 402 5.96 22.65 1.44
N GLU A 403 6.07 21.74 0.47
CA GLU A 403 5.54 20.37 0.58
C GLU A 403 6.26 19.56 1.65
N ILE A 404 7.57 19.70 1.74
CA ILE A 404 8.39 18.99 2.74
C ILE A 404 8.02 19.43 4.14
N ARG A 405 7.89 20.73 4.40
CA ARG A 405 7.43 21.22 5.72
C ARG A 405 6.05 20.69 6.08
N PHE A 406 5.15 20.61 5.11
CA PHE A 406 3.83 20.04 5.33
C PHE A 406 3.91 18.58 5.77
N VAL A 407 4.73 17.76 5.10
CA VAL A 407 4.94 16.36 5.52
C VAL A 407 5.62 16.28 6.89
N HIS A 408 6.64 17.09 7.17
CA HIS A 408 7.31 17.14 8.47
C HIS A 408 6.36 17.50 9.60
N GLU A 409 5.39 18.39 9.37
CA GLU A 409 4.33 18.70 10.31
C GLU A 409 3.39 17.51 10.55
N GLN A 410 3.05 16.74 9.52
CA GLN A 410 2.24 15.53 9.69
C GLN A 410 2.99 14.41 10.43
N VAL A 411 4.32 14.32 10.29
CA VAL A 411 5.16 13.44 11.12
C VAL A 411 5.11 13.86 12.58
N ARG A 412 5.25 15.16 12.87
CA ARG A 412 5.18 15.70 14.23
C ARG A 412 3.83 15.40 14.89
N GLN A 413 2.73 15.63 14.19
CA GLN A 413 1.39 15.31 14.68
C GLN A 413 1.22 13.81 14.96
N ALA A 414 1.78 12.95 14.11
CA ALA A 414 1.74 11.50 14.32
C ALA A 414 2.50 11.08 15.58
N ASP A 415 3.71 11.62 15.80
CA ASP A 415 4.48 11.37 17.04
C ASP A 415 3.71 11.82 18.30
N GLU A 416 3.12 13.02 18.27
CA GLU A 416 2.34 13.53 19.41
C GLU A 416 1.13 12.65 19.75
N GLY A 417 0.51 11.99 18.76
CA GLY A 417 -0.73 11.24 18.95
C GLY A 417 -0.57 9.73 19.15
N TYR A 418 0.48 9.11 18.61
CA TYR A 418 0.62 7.65 18.60
C TYR A 418 0.92 7.02 19.95
N PHE A 419 1.35 7.80 20.94
CA PHE A 419 1.72 7.27 22.25
C PHE A 419 0.70 7.60 23.34
N SER A 420 -0.56 7.83 22.94
CA SER A 420 -1.69 7.84 23.86
C SER A 420 -1.87 6.48 24.57
N GLU A 421 -2.50 6.46 25.75
CA GLU A 421 -2.73 5.23 26.52
C GLU A 421 -3.47 4.15 25.69
N THR A 422 -4.43 4.55 24.86
CA THR A 422 -5.17 3.63 23.97
C THR A 422 -4.27 2.97 22.94
N ASN A 423 -3.36 3.71 22.31
CA ASN A 423 -2.43 3.16 21.31
C ASN A 423 -1.35 2.29 21.95
N LEU A 424 -0.85 2.67 23.13
CA LEU A 424 0.07 1.83 23.90
C LEU A 424 -0.57 0.49 24.27
N ALA A 425 -1.85 0.50 24.65
CA ALA A 425 -2.61 -0.72 24.91
C ALA A 425 -2.79 -1.60 23.65
N ALA A 426 -2.93 -0.98 22.46
CA ALA A 426 -3.00 -1.70 21.19
C ALA A 426 -1.64 -2.33 20.81
N LEU A 427 -0.53 -1.60 20.98
CA LEU A 427 0.83 -2.13 20.78
C LEU A 427 1.13 -3.30 21.71
N ALA A 428 0.62 -3.24 22.94
CA ALA A 428 0.79 -4.28 23.94
C ALA A 428 -0.16 -5.48 23.75
N ALA A 429 -1.07 -5.50 22.78
CA ALA A 429 -2.08 -6.58 22.67
C ALA A 429 -1.48 -8.00 22.61
N PHE A 430 -0.25 -8.11 22.08
CA PHE A 430 0.51 -9.36 21.96
C PHE A 430 1.48 -9.61 23.13
N ASP A 431 1.52 -8.75 24.15
CA ASP A 431 2.30 -8.95 25.37
C ASP A 431 1.57 -9.94 26.30
N PRO A 432 2.23 -10.99 26.80
CA PRO A 432 1.64 -11.90 27.78
C PRO A 432 1.00 -11.20 28.99
N GLU A 433 1.57 -10.07 29.43
CA GLU A 433 1.11 -9.33 30.62
C GLU A 433 0.07 -8.24 30.30
N ALA A 434 -0.34 -8.11 29.03
CA ALA A 434 -1.34 -7.11 28.67
C ALA A 434 -2.70 -7.39 29.34
N PRO A 435 -3.40 -6.35 29.79
CA PRO A 435 -4.70 -6.52 30.44
C PRO A 435 -5.73 -7.07 29.45
N ASP A 436 -6.69 -7.84 29.96
CA ASP A 436 -7.82 -8.35 29.18
C ASP A 436 -8.70 -7.21 28.61
N GLY A 437 -9.55 -7.56 27.64
CA GLY A 437 -10.53 -6.68 27.04
C GLY A 437 -10.32 -6.40 25.56
N GLU A 438 -11.12 -5.48 25.04
CA GLU A 438 -11.04 -5.06 23.64
C GLU A 438 -9.77 -4.23 23.38
N LYS A 439 -9.14 -4.49 22.23
CA LYS A 439 -7.95 -3.83 21.72
C LYS A 439 -8.25 -3.24 20.35
N SER A 440 -7.66 -2.09 20.07
CA SER A 440 -7.74 -1.47 18.75
C SER A 440 -7.02 -2.33 17.71
N PHE A 441 -7.59 -2.44 16.51
CA PHE A 441 -6.91 -3.05 15.38
C PHE A 441 -5.98 -2.02 14.72
N GLY A 442 -4.70 -2.08 15.05
CA GLY A 442 -3.71 -1.08 14.65
C GLY A 442 -3.72 0.18 15.51
N LEU A 443 -2.95 1.20 15.08
CA LEU A 443 -2.85 2.48 15.76
C LEU A 443 -3.71 3.53 15.05
N ALA A 444 -4.29 4.44 15.83
CA ALA A 444 -5.03 5.58 15.31
C ALA A 444 -4.47 6.88 15.92
N GLY A 445 -4.34 7.92 15.12
CA GLY A 445 -3.84 9.21 15.58
C GLY A 445 -3.98 10.31 14.53
N PRO A 446 -3.76 11.57 14.93
CA PRO A 446 -3.59 12.68 13.99
C PRO A 446 -2.28 12.53 13.21
N GLY A 447 -2.07 13.41 12.22
CA GLY A 447 -0.91 13.33 11.34
C GLY A 447 -1.00 12.10 10.42
N LEU A 448 0.15 11.55 10.02
CA LEU A 448 0.19 10.37 9.14
C LEU A 448 -0.66 9.21 9.69
N ASP A 449 -1.44 8.55 8.82
CA ASP A 449 -2.14 7.31 9.17
C ASP A 449 -1.13 6.17 9.34
N PHE A 450 -1.38 5.25 10.27
CA PHE A 450 -0.44 4.18 10.59
C PHE A 450 -0.09 3.37 9.35
N ARG A 451 -1.07 3.09 8.49
CA ARG A 451 -0.86 2.35 7.22
C ARG A 451 0.14 3.05 6.30
N THR A 452 0.18 4.37 6.34
CA THR A 452 1.02 5.20 5.48
C THR A 452 2.29 5.70 6.15
N LEU A 453 2.49 5.38 7.44
CA LEU A 453 3.61 5.88 8.22
C LEU A 453 4.95 5.56 7.54
N GLY A 454 5.07 4.37 6.98
CA GLY A 454 6.27 3.88 6.30
C GLY A 454 6.58 4.47 4.92
N LEU A 455 5.67 5.21 4.30
CA LEU A 455 5.85 5.70 2.93
C LEU A 455 7.05 6.66 2.79
N GLY A 456 7.45 7.32 3.87
CA GLY A 456 8.64 8.17 3.91
C GLY A 456 9.94 7.45 3.56
N LEU A 457 10.03 6.13 3.79
CA LEU A 457 11.19 5.32 3.40
C LEU A 457 11.40 5.27 1.88
N GLY A 458 10.32 5.42 1.09
CA GLY A 458 10.37 5.35 -0.37
C GLY A 458 11.29 6.38 -1.01
N VAL A 459 11.47 7.56 -0.40
CA VAL A 459 12.37 8.62 -0.91
C VAL A 459 13.86 8.27 -0.81
N CYS A 460 14.21 7.24 -0.05
CA CYS A 460 15.57 6.74 0.08
C CYS A 460 15.75 5.37 -0.57
N ALA A 461 14.66 4.63 -0.80
CA ALA A 461 14.71 3.28 -1.36
C ALA A 461 14.57 3.23 -2.90
N THR A 462 13.85 4.16 -3.50
CA THR A 462 13.47 4.13 -4.92
C THR A 462 14.49 4.84 -5.82
N ARG A 463 14.48 4.51 -7.12
CA ARG A 463 15.32 5.14 -8.16
C ARG A 463 14.57 6.21 -8.96
N GLU A 464 13.33 6.48 -8.59
CA GLU A 464 12.46 7.38 -9.31
C GLU A 464 12.47 8.78 -8.67
N VAL A 465 13.17 8.96 -7.55
CA VAL A 465 13.31 10.26 -6.88
C VAL A 465 13.99 11.26 -7.82
N ASN A 466 13.32 12.38 -8.06
CA ASN A 466 13.86 13.41 -8.95
C ASN A 466 15.07 14.10 -8.30
N PRO A 467 16.21 14.27 -8.98
CA PRO A 467 17.39 14.93 -8.41
C PRO A 467 17.17 16.41 -8.10
N ASN A 468 16.15 17.04 -8.68
CA ASN A 468 15.75 18.42 -8.37
C ASN A 468 14.82 18.51 -7.16
N THR A 469 14.44 17.37 -6.55
CA THR A 469 13.65 17.37 -5.34
C THR A 469 14.41 18.07 -4.22
N ARG A 470 13.70 18.83 -3.40
CA ARG A 470 14.19 19.12 -2.06
C ARG A 470 14.17 17.82 -1.25
N THR A 471 15.17 17.64 -0.40
CA THR A 471 15.36 16.41 0.38
C THR A 471 14.25 16.30 1.42
N LEU A 472 13.39 15.29 1.31
CA LEU A 472 12.32 15.04 2.28
C LEU A 472 12.88 14.54 3.62
N PHE A 473 13.79 13.57 3.57
CA PHE A 473 14.50 13.03 4.74
C PHE A 473 15.98 12.83 4.41
N ASP A 474 16.84 12.94 5.42
CA ASP A 474 18.26 12.64 5.29
C ASP A 474 18.46 11.12 5.19
N CYS A 475 18.61 10.62 3.96
CA CYS A 475 18.78 9.19 3.68
C CYS A 475 20.01 8.58 4.35
N SER A 476 21.06 9.37 4.61
CA SER A 476 22.24 8.87 5.31
C SER A 476 21.95 8.56 6.78
N ARG A 477 21.01 9.29 7.39
CA ARG A 477 20.54 9.02 8.76
C ARG A 477 19.55 7.87 8.82
N MET A 478 18.72 7.71 7.79
CA MET A 478 17.80 6.58 7.71
C MET A 478 18.55 5.24 7.61
N ALA A 479 19.60 5.15 6.80
CA ALA A 479 20.33 3.90 6.52
C ALA A 479 21.29 3.43 7.64
N LEU A 480 21.43 4.16 8.74
CA LEU A 480 22.35 3.83 9.85
C LEU A 480 21.71 2.93 10.94
N GLN A 481 20.53 2.39 10.67
CA GLN A 481 19.81 1.45 11.53
C GLN A 481 19.95 0.03 11.01
#